data_AF-A0A8H6H257-F1
#
_entry.id   AF-A0A8H6H257-F1
#
_cell.length_a   1.000
_cell.length_b   1.000
_cell.length_c   1.000
_cell.angle_alpha   90.00
_cell.angle_beta   90.00
_cell.angle_gamma   90.00
#
_symmetry.space_group_name_H-M   'P 1'
#
loop_
_entity.id
_entity.type
_entity.pdbx_description
1 polymer ?
#
loop_
_entity_poly.entity_id
_entity_poly.type
_entity_poly.pdbx_seq_one_letter_code
_entity_poly.pdbx_strand_id
1 'polypeptide(L)'
;MCNSQFHSFLKALPKVEQHLHIEGTLEPELLFSLAEKNGIKLPEDPVYESADKLRERYGRFTCLDDFLHYYYLGMSVLITEDDFETLAYQYFQRAASEKVRHAEIFFDPQAHTARGVSYDTVVAGLTAAKRRAQKELGITVELIVCILRHLPVPESHALVDTLLDRGHFNDGTLTGFGMVSSEKAFPPELFTEVYARIAKTGTHLTTHAGEEAPPSFITASLEHLKVSRIDHGLAAAQDPELLKRLAANRTLLTFCPWSNVALCNLPELADAPVRKFLDAGVLFSVNSDDPAYFGAYVQEVYCRVQDTFSLSVKDWAWIVRGAVEESWCSDERKQEILKELEQVLEEYKDLKA
;
A
#
# COMPACT_ATOMS: atom_id res chain seq x y z
N MET A 1 5.47 13.89 20.75
CA MET A 1 5.10 12.46 20.86
C MET A 1 6.30 11.65 20.42
N CYS A 2 6.54 10.48 21.04
CA CYS A 2 7.57 9.50 20.69
C CYS A 2 9.06 9.86 20.93
N ASN A 3 9.52 9.77 22.20
CA ASN A 3 10.93 9.95 22.64
C ASN A 3 11.48 8.74 23.42
N SER A 4 11.13 7.51 23.02
CA SER A 4 11.72 6.30 23.61
C SER A 4 12.97 5.89 22.81
N GLN A 5 13.87 5.11 23.41
CA GLN A 5 14.99 4.52 22.66
C GLN A 5 14.50 3.62 21.52
N PHE A 6 13.35 2.95 21.69
CA PHE A 6 12.70 2.22 20.61
C PHE A 6 12.27 3.12 19.46
N HIS A 7 11.76 4.32 19.72
CA HIS A 7 11.43 5.24 18.64
C HIS A 7 12.64 5.67 17.81
N SER A 8 13.81 5.82 18.44
CA SER A 8 15.07 6.04 17.70
C SER A 8 15.45 4.82 16.87
N PHE A 9 15.34 3.61 17.43
CA PHE A 9 15.55 2.35 16.71
C PHE A 9 14.63 2.23 15.48
N LEU A 10 13.33 2.46 15.63
CA LEU A 10 12.37 2.38 14.52
C LEU A 10 12.64 3.42 13.42
N LYS A 11 13.08 4.62 13.80
CA LYS A 11 13.54 5.65 12.85
C LYS A 11 14.82 5.24 12.13
N ALA A 12 15.68 4.46 12.78
CA ALA A 12 16.92 3.98 12.21
C ALA A 12 16.72 2.79 11.26
N LEU A 13 15.69 1.96 11.46
CA LEU A 13 15.39 0.80 10.61
C LEU A 13 15.17 1.22 9.15
N PRO A 14 15.83 0.55 8.18
CA PRO A 14 15.46 0.69 6.78
C PRO A 14 14.09 0.04 6.56
N LYS A 15 13.26 0.66 5.72
CA LYS A 15 11.89 0.20 5.48
C LYS A 15 11.68 -0.14 4.01
N VAL A 16 10.81 -1.11 3.78
CA VAL A 16 10.23 -1.42 2.49
C VAL A 16 8.73 -1.30 2.64
N GLU A 17 8.12 -0.41 1.86
CA GLU A 17 6.68 -0.15 1.92
C GLU A 17 6.03 -0.79 0.68
N GLN A 18 5.18 -1.78 0.89
CA GLN A 18 4.72 -2.71 -0.15
C GLN A 18 3.22 -2.67 -0.37
N HIS A 19 2.56 -1.78 0.37
CA HIS A 19 1.13 -1.55 0.32
C HIS A 19 0.88 -0.07 0.57
N LEU A 20 0.74 0.66 -0.52
CA LEU A 20 0.46 2.08 -0.51
C LEU A 20 -0.24 2.44 -1.81
N HIS A 21 -1.40 3.07 -1.71
CA HIS A 21 -2.08 3.64 -2.87
C HIS A 21 -1.54 5.04 -3.10
N ILE A 22 -1.07 5.33 -4.31
CA ILE A 22 -0.43 6.62 -4.56
C ILE A 22 -1.42 7.78 -4.46
N GLU A 23 -2.67 7.55 -4.84
CA GLU A 23 -3.78 8.47 -4.68
C GLU A 23 -4.14 8.68 -3.19
N GLY A 24 -3.84 7.68 -2.35
CA GLY A 24 -3.92 7.69 -0.88
C GLY A 24 -2.92 8.62 -0.20
N THR A 25 -1.98 9.17 -0.96
CA THR A 25 -0.98 10.14 -0.50
C THR A 25 -1.34 11.59 -0.79
N LEU A 26 -2.53 11.84 -1.37
CA LEU A 26 -3.01 13.17 -1.71
C LEU A 26 -3.38 13.97 -0.45
N GLU A 27 -2.39 14.69 0.08
CA GLU A 27 -2.59 15.62 1.21
C GLU A 27 -3.61 16.72 0.85
N PRO A 28 -4.45 17.15 1.80
CA PRO A 28 -5.39 18.24 1.59
C PRO A 28 -4.75 19.49 0.97
N GLU A 29 -3.55 19.91 1.37
CA GLU A 29 -2.88 21.09 0.79
C GLU A 29 -2.62 20.90 -0.71
N LEU A 30 -2.17 19.72 -1.13
CA LEU A 30 -1.96 19.40 -2.54
C LEU A 30 -3.29 19.35 -3.29
N LEU A 31 -4.34 18.77 -2.69
CA LEU A 31 -5.68 18.72 -3.27
C LEU A 31 -6.18 20.13 -3.62
N PHE A 32 -6.12 21.07 -2.67
CA PHE A 32 -6.56 22.45 -2.90
C PHE A 32 -5.68 23.17 -3.94
N SER A 33 -4.36 22.98 -3.88
CA SER A 33 -3.44 23.57 -4.85
C SER A 33 -3.71 23.06 -6.28
N LEU A 34 -4.00 21.77 -6.44
CA LEU A 34 -4.30 21.19 -7.74
C LEU A 34 -5.70 21.59 -8.23
N ALA A 35 -6.68 21.72 -7.33
CA ALA A 35 -8.00 22.24 -7.67
C ALA A 35 -7.91 23.64 -8.27
N GLU A 36 -7.13 24.53 -7.65
CA GLU A 36 -6.87 25.87 -8.17
C GLU A 36 -6.13 25.83 -9.52
N LYS A 37 -5.01 25.08 -9.58
CA LYS A 37 -4.20 24.93 -10.79
C LYS A 37 -5.02 24.48 -12.00
N ASN A 38 -5.89 23.49 -11.80
CA ASN A 38 -6.67 22.85 -12.86
C ASN A 38 -8.07 23.44 -13.05
N GLY A 39 -8.44 24.48 -12.29
CA GLY A 39 -9.76 25.10 -12.36
C GLY A 39 -10.91 24.15 -11.96
N ILE A 40 -10.64 23.18 -11.08
CA ILE A 40 -11.63 22.23 -10.58
C ILE A 40 -12.39 22.87 -9.42
N LYS A 41 -13.72 22.94 -9.55
CA LYS A 41 -14.59 23.37 -8.45
C LYS A 41 -14.78 22.20 -7.48
N LEU A 42 -14.27 22.34 -6.26
CA LEU A 42 -14.50 21.38 -5.17
C LEU A 42 -15.99 21.36 -4.75
N PRO A 43 -16.47 20.25 -4.13
CA PRO A 43 -17.86 20.14 -3.67
C PRO A 43 -18.30 21.30 -2.77
N GLU A 44 -19.57 21.68 -2.85
CA GLU A 44 -20.20 22.67 -1.96
C GLU A 44 -20.53 22.05 -0.58
N ASP A 45 -19.52 21.49 0.08
CA ASP A 45 -19.60 20.91 1.43
C ASP A 45 -18.62 21.67 2.35
N PRO A 46 -19.01 22.02 3.59
CA PRO A 46 -18.15 22.72 4.56
C PRO A 46 -16.78 22.09 4.81
N VAL A 47 -16.62 20.77 4.59
CA VAL A 47 -15.31 20.10 4.74
C VAL A 47 -14.29 20.57 3.69
N TYR A 48 -14.73 21.05 2.53
CA TYR A 48 -13.87 21.57 1.45
C TYR A 48 -13.64 23.09 1.54
N GLU A 49 -13.96 23.73 2.66
CA GLU A 49 -13.65 25.17 2.86
C GLU A 49 -12.15 25.43 3.12
N SER A 50 -11.41 24.44 3.62
CA SER A 50 -9.95 24.55 3.85
C SER A 50 -9.30 23.18 4.02
N ALA A 51 -7.98 23.11 3.83
CA ALA A 51 -7.18 21.91 4.05
C ALA A 51 -7.34 21.35 5.49
N ASP A 52 -7.37 22.22 6.50
CA ASP A 52 -7.52 21.82 7.90
C ASP A 52 -8.88 21.15 8.18
N LYS A 53 -9.97 21.72 7.64
CA LYS A 53 -11.31 21.12 7.78
C LYS A 53 -11.42 19.77 7.09
N LEU A 54 -10.81 19.63 5.92
CA LEU A 54 -10.78 18.35 5.20
C LEU A 54 -9.99 17.30 5.98
N ARG A 55 -8.84 17.69 6.57
CA ARG A 55 -8.05 16.84 7.46
C ARG A 55 -8.83 16.40 8.71
N GLU A 56 -9.57 17.30 9.34
CA GLU A 56 -10.46 16.96 10.46
C GLU A 56 -11.59 15.99 10.06
N ARG A 57 -12.03 16.03 8.80
CA ARG A 57 -12.99 15.06 8.27
C ARG A 57 -12.35 13.69 8.08
N TYR A 58 -11.12 13.62 7.58
CA TYR A 58 -10.40 12.36 7.36
C TYR A 58 -10.17 11.58 8.67
N GLY A 59 -10.04 12.26 9.81
CA GLY A 59 -9.91 11.59 11.12
C GLY A 59 -11.16 10.88 11.65
N ARG A 60 -12.24 10.76 10.87
CA ARG A 60 -13.56 10.27 11.34
C ARG A 60 -14.30 9.40 10.31
N PHE A 61 -13.60 8.49 9.64
CA PHE A 61 -14.24 7.52 8.77
C PHE A 61 -15.09 6.51 9.55
N THR A 62 -16.18 6.04 8.96
CA THR A 62 -17.08 5.05 9.59
C THR A 62 -16.95 3.64 9.02
N CYS A 63 -16.39 3.50 7.81
CA CYS A 63 -16.14 2.23 7.12
C CYS A 63 -15.32 2.50 5.84
N LEU A 64 -14.92 1.42 5.13
CA LEU A 64 -14.23 1.49 3.84
C LEU A 64 -14.98 2.35 2.81
N ASP A 65 -16.29 2.16 2.64
CA ASP A 65 -17.06 2.91 1.64
C ASP A 65 -17.15 4.43 1.94
N ASP A 66 -17.16 4.81 3.23
CA ASP A 66 -17.11 6.22 3.64
C ASP A 66 -15.75 6.85 3.29
N PHE A 67 -14.65 6.13 3.49
CA PHE A 67 -13.33 6.54 3.03
C PHE A 67 -13.26 6.67 1.51
N LEU A 68 -13.71 5.64 0.77
CA LEU A 68 -13.66 5.59 -0.68
C LEU A 68 -14.40 6.77 -1.33
N HIS A 69 -15.46 7.28 -0.69
CA HIS A 69 -16.14 8.50 -1.13
C HIS A 69 -15.20 9.71 -1.23
N TYR A 70 -14.40 9.98 -0.19
CA TYR A 70 -13.45 11.10 -0.18
C TYR A 70 -12.24 10.81 -1.05
N TYR A 71 -11.77 9.56 -1.05
CA TYR A 71 -10.66 9.11 -1.88
C TYR A 71 -10.91 9.39 -3.38
N TYR A 72 -12.04 8.94 -3.92
CA TYR A 72 -12.38 9.16 -5.34
C TYR A 72 -12.71 10.63 -5.65
N LEU A 73 -13.30 11.37 -4.71
CA LEU A 73 -13.47 12.82 -4.87
C LEU A 73 -12.13 13.55 -4.93
N GLY A 74 -11.17 13.16 -4.09
CA GLY A 74 -9.83 13.73 -4.07
C GLY A 74 -9.14 13.59 -5.42
N MET A 75 -9.26 12.43 -6.07
CA MET A 75 -8.69 12.19 -7.40
C MET A 75 -9.17 13.16 -8.48
N SER A 76 -10.31 13.85 -8.29
CA SER A 76 -10.88 14.79 -9.27
C SER A 76 -9.91 15.90 -9.69
N VAL A 77 -8.94 16.24 -8.84
CA VAL A 77 -7.95 17.30 -9.10
C VAL A 77 -6.73 16.83 -9.89
N LEU A 78 -6.55 15.51 -10.05
CA LEU A 78 -5.45 14.90 -10.80
C LEU A 78 -5.83 14.80 -12.28
N ILE A 79 -5.23 15.65 -13.13
CA ILE A 79 -5.63 15.83 -14.54
C ILE A 79 -4.46 15.61 -15.50
N THR A 80 -3.28 16.15 -15.17
CA THR A 80 -2.11 16.22 -16.04
C THR A 80 -0.98 15.31 -15.55
N GLU A 81 -0.03 14.97 -16.43
CA GLU A 81 1.16 14.18 -16.07
C GLU A 81 1.92 14.79 -14.89
N ASP A 82 2.04 16.12 -14.86
CA ASP A 82 2.70 16.88 -13.79
C ASP A 82 1.98 16.76 -12.44
N ASP A 83 0.65 16.56 -12.43
CA ASP A 83 -0.10 16.35 -11.19
C ASP A 83 0.25 14.99 -10.56
N PHE A 84 0.33 13.94 -11.38
CA PHE A 84 0.73 12.61 -10.94
C PHE A 84 2.21 12.56 -10.53
N GLU A 85 3.08 13.26 -11.27
CA GLU A 85 4.49 13.38 -10.88
C GLU A 85 4.62 14.10 -9.52
N THR A 86 3.91 15.21 -9.34
CA THR A 86 3.93 16.00 -8.10
C THR A 86 3.42 15.18 -6.91
N LEU A 87 2.26 14.52 -7.06
CA LEU A 87 1.68 13.63 -6.05
C LEU A 87 2.69 12.57 -5.61
N ALA A 88 3.21 11.80 -6.56
CA ALA A 88 4.09 10.69 -6.24
C ALA A 88 5.43 11.17 -5.67
N TYR A 89 6.00 12.25 -6.20
CA TYR A 89 7.27 12.77 -5.71
C TYR A 89 7.16 13.35 -4.30
N GLN A 90 6.04 13.99 -3.92
CA GLN A 90 5.82 14.42 -2.53
C GLN A 90 5.80 13.24 -1.56
N TYR A 91 5.13 12.14 -1.91
CA TYR A 91 5.20 10.90 -1.14
C TYR A 91 6.65 10.37 -1.05
N PHE A 92 7.38 10.29 -2.17
CA PHE A 92 8.75 9.78 -2.15
C PHE A 92 9.69 10.61 -1.28
N GLN A 93 9.54 11.94 -1.23
CA GLN A 93 10.28 12.80 -0.31
C GLN A 93 10.00 12.44 1.15
N ARG A 94 8.71 12.23 1.49
CA ARG A 94 8.31 11.82 2.83
C ARG A 94 8.87 10.44 3.17
N ALA A 95 8.68 9.46 2.30
CA ALA A 95 9.16 8.09 2.46
C ALA A 95 10.70 8.05 2.66
N ALA A 96 11.46 8.84 1.89
CA ALA A 96 12.91 8.93 2.02
C ALA A 96 13.34 9.43 3.39
N SER A 97 12.65 10.46 3.89
CA SER A 97 12.90 11.03 5.21
C SER A 97 12.63 10.05 6.35
N GLU A 98 11.79 9.05 6.11
CA GLU A 98 11.41 7.98 7.04
C GLU A 98 12.22 6.69 6.85
N LYS A 99 13.30 6.74 6.05
CA LYS A 99 14.17 5.61 5.67
C LYS A 99 13.45 4.48 4.91
N VAL A 100 12.39 4.79 4.18
CA VAL A 100 11.93 3.89 3.13
C VAL A 100 13.02 3.83 2.06
N ARG A 101 13.49 2.61 1.76
CA ARG A 101 14.53 2.33 0.76
C ARG A 101 13.94 1.76 -0.52
N HIS A 102 12.77 1.14 -0.41
CA HIS A 102 12.02 0.61 -1.52
C HIS A 102 10.53 0.83 -1.29
N ALA A 103 9.81 1.29 -2.31
CA ALA A 103 8.37 1.44 -2.28
C ALA A 103 7.74 0.68 -3.45
N GLU A 104 6.74 -0.15 -3.18
CA GLU A 104 5.89 -0.78 -4.18
C GLU A 104 4.51 -0.15 -4.06
N ILE A 105 4.15 0.68 -5.04
CA ILE A 105 2.96 1.54 -4.95
C ILE A 105 1.87 1.07 -5.91
N PHE A 106 0.64 1.09 -5.41
CA PHE A 106 -0.58 0.87 -6.19
C PHE A 106 -1.01 2.16 -6.88
N PHE A 107 -1.66 2.00 -8.04
CA PHE A 107 -2.43 3.06 -8.68
C PHE A 107 -3.61 2.46 -9.46
N ASP A 108 -4.67 3.25 -9.62
CA ASP A 108 -5.98 2.80 -10.05
C ASP A 108 -6.42 3.43 -11.39
N PRO A 109 -5.94 2.94 -12.56
CA PRO A 109 -6.26 3.55 -13.85
C PRO A 109 -7.75 3.77 -14.08
N GLN A 110 -8.60 2.84 -13.65
CA GLN A 110 -10.05 2.91 -13.87
C GLN A 110 -10.68 4.13 -13.17
N ALA A 111 -10.13 4.58 -12.04
CA ALA A 111 -10.60 5.79 -11.35
C ALA A 111 -10.24 7.09 -12.09
N HIS A 112 -9.24 7.04 -12.97
CA HIS A 112 -8.78 8.17 -13.78
C HIS A 112 -9.42 8.17 -15.18
N THR A 113 -9.46 7.02 -15.84
CA THR A 113 -10.02 6.88 -17.19
C THR A 113 -11.52 7.15 -17.23
N ALA A 114 -12.25 6.79 -16.17
CA ALA A 114 -13.66 7.15 -16.01
C ALA A 114 -13.91 8.67 -15.99
N ARG A 115 -12.88 9.47 -15.69
CA ARG A 115 -12.93 10.94 -15.66
C ARG A 115 -12.27 11.59 -16.88
N GLY A 116 -11.90 10.81 -17.89
CA GLY A 116 -11.28 11.30 -19.12
C GLY A 116 -9.76 11.52 -19.04
N VAL A 117 -9.11 11.14 -17.94
CA VAL A 117 -7.64 11.15 -17.83
C VAL A 117 -7.10 9.85 -18.41
N SER A 118 -6.22 9.93 -19.40
CA SER A 118 -5.73 8.74 -20.09
C SER A 118 -4.81 7.90 -19.21
N TYR A 119 -4.80 6.58 -19.40
CA TYR A 119 -3.85 5.68 -18.75
C TYR A 119 -2.38 6.13 -18.96
N ASP A 120 -2.05 6.56 -20.18
CA ASP A 120 -0.70 7.02 -20.52
C ASP A 120 -0.30 8.25 -19.69
N THR A 121 -1.24 9.18 -19.44
CA THR A 121 -1.02 10.36 -18.61
C THR A 121 -0.63 9.99 -17.17
N VAL A 122 -1.34 9.02 -16.59
CA VAL A 122 -1.07 8.54 -15.23
C VAL A 122 0.32 7.89 -15.18
N VAL A 123 0.58 6.93 -16.08
CA VAL A 123 1.83 6.17 -16.09
C VAL A 123 3.03 7.07 -16.39
N ALA A 124 2.90 8.04 -17.29
CA ALA A 124 3.98 8.97 -17.61
C ALA A 124 4.40 9.80 -16.38
N GLY A 125 3.43 10.36 -15.64
CA GLY A 125 3.70 11.12 -14.42
C GLY A 125 4.32 10.28 -13.30
N LEU A 126 3.77 9.09 -13.04
CA LEU A 126 4.31 8.18 -12.03
C LEU A 126 5.72 7.68 -12.39
N THR A 127 5.97 7.38 -13.67
CA THR A 127 7.29 6.97 -14.16
C THR A 127 8.31 8.11 -14.06
N ALA A 128 7.90 9.36 -14.32
CA ALA A 128 8.75 10.52 -14.13
C ALA A 128 9.15 10.68 -12.65
N ALA A 129 8.19 10.58 -11.73
CA ALA A 129 8.45 10.63 -10.30
C ALA A 129 9.35 9.48 -9.81
N LYS A 130 9.12 8.24 -10.27
CA LYS A 130 9.97 7.06 -9.98
C LYS A 130 11.43 7.32 -10.39
N ARG A 131 11.68 7.80 -11.61
CA ARG A 131 13.03 8.14 -12.09
C ARG A 131 13.68 9.24 -11.25
N ARG A 132 12.90 10.27 -10.90
CA ARG A 132 13.37 11.39 -10.09
C ARG A 132 13.73 10.96 -8.67
N ALA A 133 12.88 10.16 -8.02
CA ALA A 133 13.12 9.62 -6.68
C ALA A 133 14.38 8.76 -6.61
N GLN A 134 14.59 7.88 -7.60
CA GLN A 134 15.83 7.09 -7.68
C GLN A 134 17.07 7.98 -7.75
N LYS A 135 17.03 9.03 -8.57
CA LYS A 135 18.16 9.94 -8.80
C LYS A 135 18.45 10.84 -7.60
N GLU A 136 17.41 11.41 -6.98
CA GLU A 136 17.55 12.48 -5.99
C GLU A 136 17.47 11.99 -4.54
N LEU A 137 16.75 10.90 -4.30
CA LEU A 137 16.46 10.38 -2.97
C LEU A 137 17.07 8.99 -2.73
N GLY A 138 17.50 8.30 -3.79
CA GLY A 138 18.05 6.95 -3.71
C GLY A 138 17.03 5.88 -3.31
N ILE A 139 15.74 6.13 -3.52
CA ILE A 139 14.66 5.16 -3.33
C ILE A 139 14.36 4.46 -4.66
N THR A 140 14.30 3.13 -4.63
CA THR A 140 13.75 2.33 -5.73
C THR A 140 12.23 2.24 -5.59
N VAL A 141 11.51 2.33 -6.70
CA VAL A 141 10.04 2.28 -6.70
C VAL A 141 9.57 1.23 -7.70
N GLU A 142 8.58 0.42 -7.35
CA GLU A 142 7.81 -0.39 -8.30
C GLU A 142 6.38 0.10 -8.43
N LEU A 143 5.87 0.09 -9.66
CA LEU A 143 4.49 0.45 -9.98
C LEU A 143 3.66 -0.83 -10.12
N ILE A 144 2.58 -0.90 -9.36
CA ILE A 144 1.62 -2.00 -9.36
C ILE A 144 0.29 -1.45 -9.84
N VAL A 145 -0.16 -1.92 -11.00
CA VAL A 145 -1.43 -1.47 -11.56
C VAL A 145 -2.58 -2.26 -10.96
N CYS A 146 -3.63 -1.57 -10.51
CA CYS A 146 -4.77 -2.21 -9.86
C CYS A 146 -6.05 -2.12 -10.69
N ILE A 147 -6.83 -3.20 -10.67
CA ILE A 147 -8.24 -3.17 -11.09
C ILE A 147 -9.15 -2.84 -9.91
N LEU A 148 -10.27 -2.17 -10.18
CA LEU A 148 -11.29 -1.84 -9.19
C LEU A 148 -12.36 -2.92 -9.18
N ARG A 149 -12.42 -3.73 -8.11
CA ARG A 149 -13.29 -4.92 -8.06
C ARG A 149 -14.78 -4.61 -7.99
N HIS A 150 -15.15 -3.40 -7.59
CA HIS A 150 -16.55 -2.98 -7.52
C HIS A 150 -17.14 -2.63 -8.90
N LEU A 151 -16.29 -2.45 -9.91
CA LEU A 151 -16.72 -2.21 -11.29
C LEU A 151 -17.08 -3.53 -11.98
N PRO A 152 -17.91 -3.49 -13.06
CA PRO A 152 -18.20 -4.67 -13.85
C PRO A 152 -16.93 -5.35 -14.38
N VAL A 153 -16.82 -6.68 -14.21
CA VAL A 153 -15.68 -7.49 -14.68
C VAL A 153 -15.25 -7.21 -16.14
N PRO A 154 -16.16 -6.95 -17.10
CA PRO A 154 -15.76 -6.56 -18.46
C PRO A 154 -14.85 -5.33 -18.52
N GLU A 155 -14.97 -4.38 -17.60
CA GLU A 155 -14.08 -3.20 -17.55
C GLU A 155 -12.66 -3.57 -17.12
N SER A 156 -12.51 -4.54 -16.20
CA SER A 156 -11.19 -5.10 -15.85
C SER A 156 -10.53 -5.76 -17.06
N HIS A 157 -11.31 -6.47 -17.90
CA HIS A 157 -10.79 -7.03 -19.14
C HIS A 157 -10.34 -5.94 -20.14
N ALA A 158 -11.09 -4.85 -20.27
CA ALA A 158 -10.71 -3.73 -21.13
C ALA A 158 -9.42 -3.03 -20.66
N LEU A 159 -9.24 -2.89 -19.34
CA LEU A 159 -7.97 -2.41 -18.80
C LEU A 159 -6.83 -3.40 -19.14
N VAL A 160 -7.03 -4.70 -18.95
CA VAL A 160 -6.04 -5.73 -19.29
C VAL A 160 -5.65 -5.68 -20.77
N ASP A 161 -6.62 -5.48 -21.68
CA ASP A 161 -6.33 -5.29 -23.12
C ASP A 161 -5.36 -4.11 -23.32
N THR A 162 -5.64 -2.97 -22.67
CA THR A 162 -4.78 -1.79 -22.71
C THR A 162 -3.38 -2.09 -22.16
N LEU A 163 -3.28 -2.76 -21.01
CA LEU A 163 -1.99 -3.08 -20.38
C LEU A 163 -1.12 -4.00 -21.25
N LEU A 164 -1.74 -5.00 -21.88
CA LEU A 164 -1.04 -5.95 -22.75
C LEU A 164 -0.61 -5.28 -24.07
N ASP A 165 -1.46 -4.47 -24.68
CA ASP A 165 -1.14 -3.73 -25.91
C ASP A 165 0.02 -2.75 -25.72
N ARG A 166 0.10 -2.13 -24.53
CA ARG A 166 1.20 -1.22 -24.18
C ARG A 166 2.51 -1.94 -23.88
N GLY A 167 2.47 -3.21 -23.49
CA GLY A 167 3.67 -4.00 -23.21
C GLY A 167 4.44 -3.55 -21.95
N HIS A 168 3.82 -2.76 -21.06
CA HIS A 168 4.50 -2.17 -19.90
C HIS A 168 4.98 -3.18 -18.85
N PHE A 169 4.43 -4.41 -18.86
CA PHE A 169 4.98 -5.51 -18.06
C PHE A 169 6.29 -6.06 -18.65
N ASN A 170 6.46 -5.99 -19.98
CA ASN A 170 7.63 -6.53 -20.66
C ASN A 170 8.83 -5.56 -20.65
N ASP A 171 8.59 -4.26 -20.59
CA ASP A 171 9.64 -3.24 -20.57
C ASP A 171 10.05 -2.79 -19.15
N GLY A 172 9.39 -3.32 -18.12
CA GLY A 172 9.68 -3.02 -16.70
C GLY A 172 9.06 -1.71 -16.20
N THR A 173 8.16 -1.08 -16.95
CA THR A 173 7.39 0.07 -16.48
C THR A 173 6.45 -0.33 -15.34
N LEU A 174 5.80 -1.49 -15.47
CA LEU A 174 4.95 -2.10 -14.44
C LEU A 174 5.58 -3.40 -13.94
N THR A 175 5.58 -3.57 -12.62
CA THR A 175 6.23 -4.73 -11.97
C THR A 175 5.23 -5.69 -11.36
N GLY A 176 4.00 -5.25 -11.13
CA GLY A 176 2.94 -6.15 -10.71
C GLY A 176 1.54 -5.68 -11.08
N PHE A 177 0.60 -6.56 -10.78
CA PHE A 177 -0.83 -6.37 -10.98
C PHE A 177 -1.58 -6.71 -9.70
N GLY A 178 -2.53 -5.84 -9.33
CA GLY A 178 -3.32 -5.93 -8.12
C GLY A 178 -4.82 -5.75 -8.34
N MET A 179 -5.58 -5.90 -7.25
CA MET A 179 -7.02 -5.64 -7.21
C MET A 179 -7.37 -5.04 -5.86
N VAL A 180 -8.15 -3.96 -5.88
CA VAL A 180 -8.45 -3.10 -4.72
C VAL A 180 -9.94 -2.75 -4.67
N SER A 181 -10.30 -1.85 -3.74
CA SER A 181 -11.64 -1.31 -3.50
C SER A 181 -12.61 -2.30 -2.81
N SER A 182 -13.90 -1.93 -2.69
CA SER A 182 -14.89 -2.58 -1.83
C SER A 182 -14.87 -4.11 -1.93
N GLU A 183 -14.67 -4.81 -0.81
CA GLU A 183 -14.29 -6.24 -0.84
C GLU A 183 -15.49 -7.19 -0.78
N LYS A 184 -16.36 -7.02 0.24
CA LYS A 184 -17.33 -8.04 0.69
C LYS A 184 -18.24 -8.61 -0.41
N ALA A 185 -18.67 -7.76 -1.34
CA ALA A 185 -19.63 -8.14 -2.38
C ALA A 185 -19.00 -8.77 -3.63
N PHE A 186 -17.67 -8.79 -3.74
CA PHE A 186 -16.98 -9.06 -4.99
C PHE A 186 -15.93 -10.16 -4.83
N PRO A 187 -16.31 -11.45 -4.74
CA PRO A 187 -15.37 -12.54 -4.46
C PRO A 187 -14.24 -12.66 -5.49
N PRO A 188 -13.00 -13.04 -5.07
CA PRO A 188 -11.83 -13.14 -5.95
C PRO A 188 -12.06 -13.96 -7.22
N GLU A 189 -12.86 -15.02 -7.14
CA GLU A 189 -13.13 -15.98 -8.21
C GLU A 189 -13.71 -15.31 -9.47
N LEU A 190 -14.43 -14.18 -9.32
CA LEU A 190 -14.95 -13.39 -10.44
C LEU A 190 -13.85 -12.90 -11.39
N PHE A 191 -12.63 -12.74 -10.88
CA PHE A 191 -11.48 -12.16 -11.59
C PHE A 191 -10.45 -13.21 -12.00
N THR A 192 -10.77 -14.52 -11.88
CA THR A 192 -9.86 -15.62 -12.23
C THR A 192 -9.30 -15.49 -13.65
N GLU A 193 -10.16 -15.24 -14.65
CA GLU A 193 -9.71 -15.09 -16.04
C GLU A 193 -8.91 -13.80 -16.24
N VAL A 194 -9.25 -12.71 -15.54
CA VAL A 194 -8.48 -11.45 -15.59
C VAL A 194 -7.05 -11.70 -15.14
N TYR A 195 -6.86 -12.34 -13.98
CA TYR A 195 -5.54 -12.68 -13.46
C TYR A 195 -4.81 -13.71 -14.33
N ALA A 196 -5.51 -14.72 -14.84
CA ALA A 196 -4.91 -15.73 -15.73
C ALA A 196 -4.35 -15.13 -17.03
N ARG A 197 -4.96 -14.06 -17.54
CA ARG A 197 -4.43 -13.31 -18.70
C ARG A 197 -3.15 -12.57 -18.36
N ILE A 198 -3.11 -11.88 -17.23
CA ILE A 198 -1.92 -11.13 -16.78
C ILE A 198 -0.77 -12.07 -16.41
N ALA A 199 -1.07 -13.21 -15.78
CA ALA A 199 -0.07 -14.22 -15.39
C ALA A 199 0.79 -14.70 -16.57
N LYS A 200 0.27 -14.65 -17.81
CA LYS A 200 1.02 -15.03 -19.03
C LYS A 200 2.20 -14.10 -19.33
N THR A 201 2.22 -12.90 -18.76
CA THR A 201 3.33 -11.95 -18.88
C THR A 201 4.50 -12.29 -17.94
N GLY A 202 4.27 -13.14 -16.93
CA GLY A 202 5.25 -13.44 -15.88
C GLY A 202 5.40 -12.34 -14.82
N THR A 203 4.57 -11.29 -14.87
CA THR A 203 4.55 -10.24 -13.85
C THR A 203 4.09 -10.76 -12.49
N HIS A 204 4.39 -10.02 -11.43
CA HIS A 204 3.96 -10.37 -10.08
C HIS A 204 2.46 -10.07 -9.86
N LEU A 205 1.81 -10.89 -9.04
CA LEU A 205 0.38 -10.82 -8.79
C LEU A 205 0.11 -10.66 -7.30
N THR A 206 -0.72 -9.69 -6.93
CA THR A 206 -1.23 -9.50 -5.57
C THR A 206 -2.72 -9.12 -5.59
N THR A 207 -3.33 -9.00 -4.41
CA THR A 207 -4.73 -8.60 -4.26
C THR A 207 -5.04 -8.30 -2.79
N HIS A 208 -5.92 -7.33 -2.57
CA HIS A 208 -6.58 -7.15 -1.29
C HIS A 208 -7.48 -8.34 -0.99
N ALA A 209 -7.23 -8.99 0.15
CA ALA A 209 -8.04 -10.10 0.63
C ALA A 209 -8.06 -10.18 2.16
N GLY A 210 -9.25 -10.41 2.70
CA GLY A 210 -9.48 -10.56 4.13
C GLY A 210 -9.27 -9.28 4.92
N GLU A 211 -9.54 -8.12 4.34
CA GLU A 211 -9.60 -6.84 5.05
C GLU A 211 -10.96 -6.71 5.75
N GLU A 212 -12.03 -6.83 4.96
CA GLU A 212 -13.43 -6.81 5.37
C GLU A 212 -14.12 -8.16 5.15
N ALA A 213 -13.58 -9.00 4.28
CA ALA A 213 -14.16 -10.28 3.87
C ALA A 213 -13.57 -11.47 4.66
N PRO A 214 -14.20 -12.66 4.60
CA PRO A 214 -13.79 -13.80 5.41
C PRO A 214 -12.44 -14.40 4.96
N PRO A 215 -11.82 -15.27 5.80
CA PRO A 215 -10.56 -15.95 5.47
C PRO A 215 -10.60 -16.75 4.16
N SER A 216 -11.79 -17.20 3.74
CA SER A 216 -11.97 -17.90 2.47
C SER A 216 -11.58 -17.04 1.26
N PHE A 217 -11.68 -15.72 1.32
CA PHE A 217 -11.23 -14.83 0.24
C PHE A 217 -9.71 -14.83 0.10
N ILE A 218 -8.97 -14.95 1.21
CA ILE A 218 -7.51 -15.10 1.19
C ILE A 218 -7.16 -16.44 0.51
N THR A 219 -7.79 -17.53 0.92
CA THR A 219 -7.60 -18.85 0.31
C THR A 219 -7.95 -18.84 -1.18
N ALA A 220 -9.09 -18.27 -1.55
CA ALA A 220 -9.54 -18.17 -2.93
C ALA A 220 -8.57 -17.33 -3.79
N SER A 221 -8.03 -16.25 -3.24
CA SER A 221 -7.02 -15.43 -3.92
C SER A 221 -5.76 -16.23 -4.24
N LEU A 222 -5.24 -16.98 -3.27
CA LEU A 222 -4.07 -17.85 -3.48
C LEU A 222 -4.35 -18.98 -4.49
N GLU A 223 -5.57 -19.53 -4.50
CA GLU A 223 -5.91 -20.69 -5.31
C GLU A 223 -6.38 -20.35 -6.72
N HIS A 224 -7.17 -19.31 -6.89
CA HIS A 224 -7.78 -18.95 -8.16
C HIS A 224 -7.02 -17.83 -8.87
N LEU A 225 -6.58 -16.81 -8.12
CA LEU A 225 -5.84 -15.68 -8.69
C LEU A 225 -4.33 -15.93 -8.78
N LYS A 226 -3.83 -16.96 -8.07
CA LYS A 226 -2.41 -17.36 -8.05
C LYS A 226 -1.47 -16.22 -7.64
N VAL A 227 -1.93 -15.37 -6.73
CA VAL A 227 -1.12 -14.27 -6.17
C VAL A 227 0.04 -14.81 -5.34
N SER A 228 1.17 -14.09 -5.37
CA SER A 228 2.37 -14.45 -4.58
C SER A 228 2.34 -13.90 -3.15
N ARG A 229 1.56 -12.83 -2.92
CA ARG A 229 1.31 -12.23 -1.60
C ARG A 229 -0.12 -11.72 -1.48
N ILE A 230 -0.54 -11.46 -0.25
CA ILE A 230 -1.88 -10.97 0.08
C ILE A 230 -1.77 -9.58 0.70
N ASP A 231 -2.62 -8.68 0.23
CA ASP A 231 -2.75 -7.35 0.79
C ASP A 231 -3.78 -7.33 1.92
N HIS A 232 -3.42 -6.70 3.05
CA HIS A 232 -4.03 -6.84 4.39
C HIS A 232 -3.88 -8.24 5.00
N GLY A 233 -4.78 -9.16 4.69
CA GLY A 233 -4.85 -10.48 5.33
C GLY A 233 -5.30 -10.48 6.79
N LEU A 234 -6.01 -9.44 7.26
CA LEU A 234 -6.49 -9.32 8.65
C LEU A 234 -7.28 -10.56 9.10
N ALA A 235 -8.20 -11.03 8.25
CA ALA A 235 -9.05 -12.17 8.52
C ALA A 235 -8.27 -13.49 8.66
N ALA A 236 -7.02 -13.60 8.18
CA ALA A 236 -6.22 -14.81 8.34
C ALA A 236 -6.10 -15.25 9.81
N ALA A 237 -6.10 -14.28 10.73
CA ALA A 237 -6.10 -14.53 12.16
C ALA A 237 -7.30 -15.36 12.65
N GLN A 238 -8.39 -15.45 11.90
CA GLN A 238 -9.59 -16.19 12.30
C GLN A 238 -9.50 -17.69 11.96
N ASP A 239 -8.53 -18.09 11.13
CA ASP A 239 -8.38 -19.46 10.64
C ASP A 239 -6.97 -20.03 10.95
N PRO A 240 -6.83 -20.91 11.96
CA PRO A 240 -5.55 -21.52 12.33
C PRO A 240 -4.89 -22.34 11.21
N GLU A 241 -5.66 -22.98 10.32
CA GLU A 241 -5.08 -23.76 9.22
C GLU A 241 -4.55 -22.84 8.12
N LEU A 242 -5.25 -21.73 7.86
CA LEU A 242 -4.74 -20.70 6.97
C LEU A 242 -3.44 -20.08 7.49
N LEU A 243 -3.34 -19.77 8.79
CA LEU A 243 -2.07 -19.28 9.38
C LEU A 243 -0.92 -20.26 9.16
N LYS A 244 -1.14 -21.56 9.39
CA LYS A 244 -0.12 -22.59 9.13
C LYS A 244 0.29 -22.63 7.66
N ARG A 245 -0.68 -22.54 6.74
CA ARG A 245 -0.41 -22.52 5.30
C ARG A 245 0.39 -21.29 4.89
N LEU A 246 0.02 -20.10 5.36
CA LEU A 246 0.73 -18.85 5.08
C LEU A 246 2.18 -18.92 5.57
N ALA A 247 2.39 -19.40 6.80
CA ALA A 247 3.73 -19.56 7.37
C ALA A 247 4.57 -20.60 6.60
N ALA A 248 4.00 -21.77 6.30
CA ALA A 248 4.69 -22.84 5.57
C ALA A 248 5.10 -22.42 4.16
N ASN A 249 4.25 -21.64 3.48
CA ASN A 249 4.51 -21.15 2.13
C ASN A 249 5.28 -19.83 2.09
N ARG A 250 5.58 -19.24 3.27
CA ARG A 250 6.17 -17.90 3.37
C ARG A 250 5.39 -16.83 2.58
N THR A 251 4.06 -16.96 2.54
CA THR A 251 3.21 -15.96 1.88
C THR A 251 3.22 -14.68 2.71
N LEU A 252 3.74 -13.59 2.15
CA LEU A 252 3.74 -12.29 2.78
C LEU A 252 2.31 -11.73 2.88
N LEU A 253 1.97 -11.19 4.05
CA LEU A 253 0.84 -10.29 4.24
C LEU A 253 1.33 -8.84 4.27
N THR A 254 0.89 -8.00 3.33
CA THR A 254 1.20 -6.56 3.38
C THR A 254 0.20 -5.89 4.34
N PHE A 255 0.52 -5.93 5.63
CA PHE A 255 -0.43 -5.62 6.70
C PHE A 255 -0.47 -4.12 7.01
N CYS A 256 -1.69 -3.56 7.07
CA CYS A 256 -1.96 -2.14 7.30
C CYS A 256 -2.71 -1.96 8.63
N PRO A 257 -2.05 -2.13 9.79
CA PRO A 257 -2.74 -2.21 11.08
C PRO A 257 -3.48 -0.93 11.44
N TRP A 258 -2.94 0.24 11.09
CA TRP A 258 -3.61 1.52 11.37
C TRP A 258 -4.77 1.80 10.43
N SER A 259 -4.66 1.45 9.14
CA SER A 259 -5.78 1.52 8.19
C SER A 259 -6.99 0.73 8.71
N ASN A 260 -6.77 -0.48 9.20
CA ASN A 260 -7.84 -1.30 9.79
C ASN A 260 -8.55 -0.62 10.98
N VAL A 261 -7.84 0.17 11.79
CA VAL A 261 -8.45 0.97 12.86
C VAL A 261 -9.20 2.17 12.27
N ALA A 262 -8.58 2.92 11.36
CA ALA A 262 -9.16 4.10 10.72
C ALA A 262 -10.46 3.77 9.96
N LEU A 263 -10.55 2.58 9.38
CA LEU A 263 -11.71 2.08 8.63
C LEU A 263 -12.70 1.27 9.49
N CYS A 264 -12.52 1.24 10.82
CA CYS A 264 -13.39 0.52 11.76
C CYS A 264 -13.45 -1.01 11.56
N ASN A 265 -12.46 -1.61 10.86
CA ASN A 265 -12.28 -3.06 10.79
C ASN A 265 -11.74 -3.62 12.12
N LEU A 266 -11.02 -2.80 12.88
CA LEU A 266 -10.59 -3.05 14.24
C LEU A 266 -11.07 -1.91 15.17
N PRO A 267 -11.60 -2.22 16.36
CA PRO A 267 -11.95 -1.19 17.35
C PRO A 267 -10.74 -0.37 17.80
N GLU A 268 -9.64 -1.04 18.10
CA GLU A 268 -8.37 -0.42 18.48
C GLU A 268 -7.17 -1.20 17.94
N LEU A 269 -6.01 -0.55 17.94
CA LEU A 269 -4.78 -1.16 17.43
C LEU A 269 -4.38 -2.42 18.23
N ALA A 270 -4.75 -2.49 19.51
CA ALA A 270 -4.47 -3.64 20.38
C ALA A 270 -5.20 -4.93 19.92
N ASP A 271 -6.27 -4.80 19.14
CA ASP A 271 -7.00 -5.93 18.55
C ASP A 271 -6.31 -6.48 17.29
N ALA A 272 -5.29 -5.81 16.76
CA ALA A 272 -4.58 -6.25 15.58
C ALA A 272 -3.82 -7.57 15.85
N PRO A 273 -3.85 -8.56 14.94
CA PRO A 273 -3.24 -9.87 15.15
C PRO A 273 -1.71 -9.90 15.03
N VAL A 274 -1.01 -8.79 15.33
CA VAL A 274 0.45 -8.66 15.21
C VAL A 274 1.18 -9.79 15.94
N ARG A 275 0.87 -10.00 17.22
CA ARG A 275 1.49 -11.06 18.01
C ARG A 275 1.13 -12.46 17.51
N LYS A 276 -0.12 -12.64 17.06
CA LYS A 276 -0.60 -13.91 16.51
C LYS A 276 0.13 -14.29 15.22
N PHE A 277 0.37 -13.34 14.32
CA PHE A 277 1.15 -13.56 13.11
C PHE A 277 2.59 -13.92 13.43
N LEU A 278 3.25 -13.16 14.32
CA LEU A 278 4.62 -13.46 14.73
C LEU A 278 4.74 -14.84 15.41
N ASP A 279 3.82 -15.20 16.31
CA ASP A 279 3.81 -16.50 17.01
C ASP A 279 3.54 -17.68 16.06
N ALA A 280 2.73 -17.46 15.03
CA ALA A 280 2.45 -18.46 14.00
C ALA A 280 3.56 -18.56 12.93
N GLY A 281 4.56 -17.67 12.95
CA GLY A 281 5.60 -17.60 11.92
C GLY A 281 5.11 -17.08 10.57
N VAL A 282 3.98 -16.37 10.54
CA VAL A 282 3.47 -15.73 9.32
C VAL A 282 4.34 -14.52 8.99
N LEU A 283 4.75 -14.40 7.73
CA LEU A 283 5.45 -13.21 7.25
C LEU A 283 4.45 -12.09 7.03
N PHE A 284 4.74 -10.92 7.59
CA PHE A 284 4.00 -9.70 7.28
C PHE A 284 4.93 -8.50 7.29
N SER A 285 4.60 -7.50 6.47
CA SER A 285 5.15 -6.16 6.54
C SER A 285 4.15 -5.21 7.20
N VAL A 286 4.64 -4.08 7.71
CA VAL A 286 3.80 -3.01 8.29
C VAL A 286 3.81 -1.84 7.31
N ASN A 287 2.63 -1.40 6.86
CA ASN A 287 2.48 -0.40 5.80
C ASN A 287 1.45 0.67 6.19
N SER A 288 1.46 1.79 5.47
CA SER A 288 0.60 2.94 5.76
C SER A 288 -0.70 3.01 4.97
N ASP A 289 -0.80 2.28 3.85
CA ASP A 289 -2.00 2.23 3.01
C ASP A 289 -2.32 3.60 2.36
N ASP A 290 -3.24 4.37 2.92
CA ASP A 290 -3.60 5.73 2.49
C ASP A 290 -3.17 6.78 3.54
N PRO A 291 -1.87 7.09 3.65
CA PRO A 291 -1.33 7.82 4.80
C PRO A 291 -1.90 9.24 4.97
N ALA A 292 -2.25 9.92 3.88
CA ALA A 292 -2.83 11.26 3.93
C ALA A 292 -4.27 11.25 4.47
N TYR A 293 -4.99 10.14 4.25
CA TYR A 293 -6.35 9.95 4.75
C TYR A 293 -6.36 9.40 6.18
N PHE A 294 -5.44 8.50 6.51
CA PHE A 294 -5.40 7.89 7.85
C PHE A 294 -4.53 8.66 8.86
N GLY A 295 -3.85 9.73 8.42
CA GLY A 295 -3.05 10.61 9.26
C GLY A 295 -1.82 9.91 9.86
N ALA A 296 -1.29 8.90 9.18
CA ALA A 296 -0.14 8.14 9.63
C ALA A 296 0.63 7.51 8.45
N TYR A 297 1.82 8.06 8.18
CA TYR A 297 2.81 7.42 7.31
C TYR A 297 3.51 6.25 8.03
N VAL A 298 4.26 5.43 7.28
CA VAL A 298 4.81 4.16 7.78
C VAL A 298 5.62 4.31 9.07
N GLN A 299 6.39 5.39 9.25
CA GLN A 299 7.13 5.60 10.49
C GLN A 299 6.20 5.75 11.71
N GLU A 300 5.10 6.47 11.54
CA GLU A 300 4.10 6.67 12.59
C GLU A 300 3.36 5.34 12.88
N VAL A 301 3.05 4.56 11.84
CA VAL A 301 2.45 3.23 12.02
C VAL A 301 3.41 2.30 12.79
N TYR A 302 4.71 2.32 12.50
CA TYR A 302 5.71 1.57 13.26
C TYR A 302 5.71 1.97 14.74
N CYS A 303 5.70 3.28 15.03
CA CYS A 303 5.63 3.78 16.40
C CYS A 303 4.37 3.30 17.12
N ARG A 304 3.19 3.39 16.48
CA ARG A 304 1.92 2.94 17.09
C ARG A 304 1.92 1.45 17.37
N VAL A 305 2.42 0.63 16.44
CA VAL A 305 2.58 -0.82 16.64
C VAL A 305 3.53 -1.09 17.82
N GLN A 306 4.66 -0.39 17.89
CA GLN A 306 5.59 -0.57 19.01
C GLN A 306 4.98 -0.18 20.35
N ASP A 307 4.35 0.99 20.44
CA ASP A 307 3.76 1.49 21.68
C ASP A 307 2.61 0.59 22.17
N THR A 308 1.93 -0.11 21.25
CA THR A 308 0.83 -1.04 21.56
C THR A 308 1.34 -2.43 21.97
N PHE A 309 2.29 -2.99 21.22
CA PHE A 309 2.68 -4.41 21.34
C PHE A 309 4.02 -4.63 22.04
N SER A 310 4.80 -3.57 22.32
CA SER A 310 6.12 -3.64 22.95
C SER A 310 7.02 -4.70 22.31
N LEU A 311 7.07 -4.70 20.98
CA LEU A 311 7.83 -5.69 20.21
C LEU A 311 9.32 -5.60 20.51
N SER A 312 10.00 -6.74 20.51
CA SER A 312 11.44 -6.78 20.69
C SER A 312 12.20 -6.36 19.44
N VAL A 313 13.50 -6.07 19.57
CA VAL A 313 14.40 -5.85 18.42
C VAL A 313 14.37 -7.04 17.46
N LYS A 314 14.22 -8.27 17.98
CA LYS A 314 14.15 -9.49 17.15
C LYS A 314 12.84 -9.57 16.37
N ASP A 315 11.72 -9.16 16.96
CA ASP A 315 10.43 -9.12 16.26
C ASP A 315 10.47 -8.11 15.10
N TRP A 316 11.00 -6.90 15.33
CA TRP A 316 11.18 -5.92 14.26
C TRP A 316 12.18 -6.37 13.20
N ALA A 317 13.27 -7.03 13.59
CA ALA A 317 14.21 -7.61 12.65
C ALA A 317 13.55 -8.66 11.75
N TRP A 318 12.66 -9.49 12.31
CA TRP A 318 11.87 -10.47 11.55
C TRP A 318 10.93 -9.79 10.54
N ILE A 319 10.17 -8.79 10.98
CA ILE A 319 9.23 -8.03 10.14
C ILE A 319 9.97 -7.35 8.98
N VAL A 320 11.02 -6.57 9.28
CA VAL A 320 11.76 -5.82 8.25
C VAL A 320 12.47 -6.77 7.29
N ARG A 321 13.10 -7.83 7.79
CA ARG A 321 13.78 -8.82 6.93
C ARG A 321 12.79 -9.50 5.99
N GLY A 322 11.65 -9.96 6.50
CA GLY A 322 10.60 -10.57 5.69
C GLY A 322 10.09 -9.63 4.58
N ALA A 323 9.84 -8.36 4.92
CA ALA A 323 9.44 -7.35 3.94
C ALA A 323 10.49 -7.17 2.83
N VAL A 324 11.78 -7.12 3.17
CA VAL A 324 12.86 -6.97 2.19
C VAL A 324 13.00 -8.22 1.30
N GLU A 325 13.00 -9.41 1.90
CA GLU A 325 13.15 -10.68 1.19
C GLU A 325 12.04 -10.89 0.15
N GLU A 326 10.80 -10.58 0.53
CA GLU A 326 9.61 -10.76 -0.32
C GLU A 326 9.28 -9.55 -1.20
N SER A 327 10.13 -8.51 -1.19
CA SER A 327 9.96 -7.34 -2.06
C SER A 327 10.23 -7.64 -3.54
N TRP A 328 9.62 -6.85 -4.41
CA TRP A 328 9.79 -6.96 -5.86
C TRP A 328 10.91 -6.07 -6.41
N CYS A 329 11.86 -5.66 -5.56
CA CYS A 329 13.12 -5.03 -5.99
C CYS A 329 14.19 -6.06 -6.39
N SER A 330 15.28 -5.58 -7.02
CA SER A 330 16.39 -6.44 -7.43
C SER A 330 17.12 -7.06 -6.22
N ASP A 331 17.77 -8.21 -6.44
CA ASP A 331 18.53 -8.90 -5.40
C ASP A 331 19.65 -8.01 -4.84
N GLU A 332 20.31 -7.22 -5.69
CA GLU A 332 21.32 -6.25 -5.24
C GLU A 332 20.73 -5.24 -4.26
N ARG A 333 19.53 -4.72 -4.58
CA ARG A 333 18.84 -3.77 -3.70
C ARG A 333 18.43 -4.43 -2.39
N LYS A 334 17.95 -5.68 -2.42
CA LYS A 334 17.68 -6.46 -1.19
C LYS A 334 18.93 -6.58 -0.33
N GLN A 335 20.08 -6.93 -0.91
CA GLN A 335 21.34 -7.07 -0.17
C GLN A 335 21.80 -5.74 0.46
N GLU A 336 21.65 -4.61 -0.26
CA GLU A 336 21.94 -3.29 0.29
C GLU A 336 21.09 -2.99 1.54
N ILE A 337 19.78 -3.22 1.46
CA ILE A 337 18.84 -2.94 2.54
C ILE A 337 19.08 -3.88 3.73
N LEU A 338 19.30 -5.17 3.48
CA LEU A 338 19.62 -6.15 4.54
C LEU A 338 20.92 -5.80 5.25
N LYS A 339 21.93 -5.29 4.54
CA LYS A 339 23.17 -4.82 5.15
C LYS A 339 22.94 -3.59 6.04
N GLU A 340 22.10 -2.63 5.62
CA GLU A 340 21.69 -1.50 6.47
C GLU A 340 20.95 -1.99 7.72
N LEU A 341 20.08 -3.00 7.57
CA LEU A 341 19.39 -3.62 8.70
C LEU A 341 20.37 -4.20 9.72
N GLU A 342 21.35 -5.02 9.29
CA GLU A 342 22.34 -5.59 10.22
C GLU A 342 23.14 -4.52 10.98
N GLN A 343 23.48 -3.40 10.32
CA GLN A 343 24.18 -2.28 10.97
C GLN A 343 23.33 -1.65 12.08
N VAL A 344 22.04 -1.43 11.82
CA VAL A 344 21.10 -0.90 12.80
C VAL A 344 20.91 -1.91 13.95
N LEU A 345 20.78 -3.21 13.66
CA LEU A 345 20.63 -4.22 14.70
C LEU A 345 21.86 -4.29 15.62
N GLU A 346 23.07 -4.11 15.09
CA GLU A 346 24.30 -4.05 15.89
C GLU A 346 24.36 -2.77 16.75
N GLU A 347 23.95 -1.62 16.20
CA GLU A 347 23.89 -0.35 16.94
C GLU A 347 22.92 -0.43 18.14
N TYR A 348 21.80 -1.14 17.98
CA TYR A 348 20.73 -1.23 18.98
C TYR A 348 20.68 -2.59 19.71
N LYS A 349 21.75 -3.40 19.67
CA LYS A 349 21.78 -4.76 20.27
C LYS A 349 21.49 -4.82 21.76
N ASP A 350 21.78 -3.73 22.49
CA ASP A 350 21.59 -3.63 23.93
C ASP A 350 20.20 -3.06 24.32
N LEU A 351 19.35 -2.75 23.34
CA LEU A 351 18.00 -2.26 23.55
C LEU A 351 17.10 -3.39 24.06
N LYS A 352 16.52 -3.21 25.25
CA LYS A 352 15.62 -4.18 25.90
C LYS A 352 14.17 -3.70 25.79
N ALA A 353 13.29 -4.60 25.36
CA ALA A 353 11.84 -4.42 25.32
C ALA A 353 11.25 -4.13 26.70
#